data_AF-A0A3L8D234-F1
#
_entry.id   AF-A0A3L8D234-F1
#
_cell.length_a   1.000
_cell.length_b   1.000
_cell.length_c   1.000
_cell.angle_alpha   90.00
_cell.angle_beta   90.00
_cell.angle_gamma   90.00
#
_symmetry.space_group_name_H-M   'P 1'
#
loop_
_entity.id
_entity.type
_entity.pdbx_description
1 polymer ?
#
loop_
_entity_poly.entity_id
_entity_poly.type
_entity_poly.pdbx_seq_one_letter_code
_entity_poly.pdbx_strand_id
1 'polypeptide(L)'
;MRLSGWRLVRLSWLLLLLLVGAAGVSVWRGWVAVPAQWNPWAPLDVKAAPNFLTRYKLMRLRSDAQLCDQALSSSGLRTSRQADSPNATCPLTNTLRVQGGEVGLSSSFL
;
A
#
# COMPACT_ATOMS: atom_id res chain seq x y z
N MET A 1 17.69 -38.64 24.84
CA MET A 1 18.02 -38.03 23.53
C MET A 1 16.90 -37.17 22.90
N ARG A 2 15.61 -37.31 23.26
CA ARG A 2 14.49 -36.51 22.69
C ARG A 2 14.51 -35.00 22.98
N LEU A 3 15.13 -34.57 24.09
CA LEU A 3 15.26 -33.15 24.47
C LEU A 3 16.19 -32.34 23.54
N SER A 4 17.16 -33.00 22.88
CA SER A 4 18.09 -32.32 21.95
C SER A 4 17.39 -31.92 20.64
N GLY A 5 16.56 -32.80 20.09
CA GLY A 5 15.81 -32.54 18.85
C GLY A 5 14.84 -31.36 18.97
N TRP A 6 14.12 -31.25 20.09
CA TRP A 6 13.22 -30.11 20.32
C TRP A 6 13.98 -28.78 20.52
N ARG A 7 15.16 -28.80 21.15
CA ARG A 7 16.01 -27.61 21.31
C ARG A 7 16.59 -27.15 19.97
N LEU A 8 17.02 -28.09 19.12
CA LEU A 8 17.50 -27.81 17.76
C LEU A 8 16.40 -27.25 16.86
N VAL A 9 15.20 -27.83 16.89
CA VAL A 9 14.04 -27.34 16.12
C VAL A 9 13.63 -25.94 16.59
N ARG A 10 13.58 -25.71 17.91
CA ARG A 10 13.28 -24.37 18.46
C ARG A 10 14.33 -23.34 18.07
N LEU A 11 15.62 -23.68 18.15
CA LEU A 11 16.70 -22.77 17.79
C LEU A 11 16.67 -22.46 16.29
N SER A 12 16.42 -23.46 15.44
CA SER A 12 16.24 -23.28 14.00
C SER A 12 15.07 -22.34 13.69
N TRP A 13 13.92 -22.51 14.37
CA TRP A 13 12.76 -21.63 14.20
C TRP A 13 13.05 -20.19 14.63
N LEU A 14 13.75 -20.01 15.76
CA LEU A 14 14.17 -18.69 16.23
C LEU A 14 15.11 -18.01 15.24
N LEU A 15 16.09 -18.73 14.72
CA LEU A 15 17.00 -18.21 13.70
C LEU A 15 16.24 -17.82 12.42
N LEU A 16 15.32 -18.66 11.96
CA LEU A 16 14.50 -18.37 10.78
C LEU A 16 13.64 -17.12 10.97
N LEU A 17 12.98 -16.98 12.12
CA LEU A 17 12.21 -15.76 12.44
C LEU A 17 13.10 -14.52 12.48
N LEU A 18 14.31 -14.63 13.02
CA LEU A 18 15.26 -13.53 13.12
C LEU A 18 15.77 -13.12 11.72
N LEU A 19 16.04 -14.08 10.84
CA LEU A 19 16.41 -13.83 9.45
C LEU A 19 15.28 -13.16 8.66
N VAL A 20 14.05 -13.66 8.78
CA VAL A 20 12.87 -13.05 8.13
C VAL A 20 12.62 -11.63 8.66
N GLY A 21 12.73 -11.43 9.97
CA GLY A 21 12.64 -10.11 10.59
C GLY A 21 13.70 -9.14 10.08
N ALA A 22 14.96 -9.58 10.05
CA ALA A 22 16.08 -8.78 9.54
C ALA A 22 15.89 -8.41 8.05
N ALA A 23 15.43 -9.35 7.23
CA ALA A 23 15.10 -9.09 5.83
C ALA A 23 13.97 -8.06 5.70
N GLY A 24 12.89 -8.21 6.47
CA GLY A 24 11.78 -7.26 6.50
C GLY A 24 12.22 -5.85 6.90
N VAL A 25 13.02 -5.71 7.96
CA VAL A 25 13.59 -4.43 8.40
C VAL A 25 14.50 -3.83 7.34
N SER A 26 15.33 -4.64 6.69
CA SER A 26 16.24 -4.16 5.64
C SER A 26 15.48 -3.57 4.45
N VAL A 27 14.39 -4.21 4.04
CA VAL A 27 13.51 -3.70 2.97
C VAL A 27 12.77 -2.44 3.42
N TRP A 28 12.22 -2.44 4.63
CA TRP A 28 11.51 -1.28 5.18
C TRP A 28 12.41 -0.05 5.33
N ARG A 29 13.67 -0.25 5.73
CA ARG A 29 14.66 0.83 5.89
C ARG A 29 15.29 1.28 4.56
N GLY A 30 15.04 0.55 3.47
CA GLY A 30 15.60 0.83 2.15
C GLY A 30 17.07 0.44 1.97
N TRP A 31 17.60 -0.42 2.84
CA TRP A 31 18.98 -0.94 2.69
C TRP A 31 19.11 -1.92 1.53
N VAL A 32 18.01 -2.60 1.18
CA VAL A 32 17.93 -3.51 0.04
C VAL A 32 17.03 -2.88 -1.01
N ALA A 33 17.57 -2.74 -2.24
CA ALA A 33 16.80 -2.30 -3.38
C ALA A 33 15.85 -3.42 -3.83
N VAL A 34 14.58 -3.29 -3.49
CA VAL A 34 13.50 -4.16 -3.96
C VAL A 34 12.60 -3.34 -4.89
N PRO A 35 12.24 -3.85 -6.07
CA PRO A 35 11.29 -3.17 -6.96
C PRO A 35 10.00 -2.80 -6.21
N ALA A 36 9.49 -1.59 -6.43
CA ALA A 36 8.36 -1.05 -5.66
C ALA A 36 7.12 -1.95 -5.71
N GLN A 37 6.90 -2.68 -6.81
CA GLN A 37 5.82 -3.64 -6.97
C GLN A 37 5.87 -4.81 -5.98
N TRP A 38 7.05 -5.14 -5.46
CA TRP A 38 7.30 -6.22 -4.49
C TRP A 38 7.55 -5.72 -3.06
N ASN A 39 7.68 -4.41 -2.87
CA ASN A 39 7.81 -3.81 -1.55
C ASN A 39 6.41 -3.53 -0.96
N PRO A 40 6.01 -4.18 0.14
CA PRO A 40 4.69 -3.98 0.75
C PRO A 40 4.55 -2.60 1.41
N TRP A 41 5.64 -1.92 1.74
CA TRP A 41 5.63 -0.56 2.30
C TRP A 41 5.74 0.54 1.24
N ALA A 42 6.08 0.19 0.00
CA ALA A 42 6.07 1.16 -1.09
C ALA A 42 4.63 1.57 -1.45
N PRO A 43 4.41 2.84 -1.87
CA PRO A 43 3.12 3.31 -2.36
C PRO A 43 2.57 2.44 -3.50
N LEU A 44 1.26 2.53 -3.73
CA LEU A 44 0.64 1.90 -4.89
C LEU A 44 0.91 2.75 -6.14
N ASP A 45 1.50 2.13 -7.16
CA ASP A 45 1.50 2.67 -8.51
C ASP A 45 0.37 1.99 -9.29
N VAL A 46 -0.62 2.77 -9.73
CA VAL A 46 -1.79 2.26 -10.46
C VAL A 46 -1.48 1.86 -11.90
N LYS A 47 -0.34 2.31 -12.45
CA LYS A 47 0.12 1.95 -13.81
C LYS A 47 0.87 0.62 -13.82
N ALA A 48 1.31 0.14 -12.66
CA ALA A 48 2.03 -1.12 -12.55
C ALA A 48 1.12 -2.33 -12.82
N ALA A 49 1.70 -3.39 -13.38
CA ALA A 49 1.00 -4.65 -13.59
C ALA A 49 0.49 -5.22 -12.24
N PRO A 50 -0.80 -5.61 -12.14
CA PRO A 50 -1.34 -6.17 -10.91
C PRO A 50 -0.61 -7.44 -10.49
N ASN A 51 -0.37 -7.57 -9.18
CA ASN A 51 0.23 -8.75 -8.56
C ASN A 51 -0.48 -9.09 -7.24
N PHE A 52 0.02 -10.10 -6.52
CA PHE A 52 -0.61 -10.54 -5.28
C PHE A 52 -0.60 -9.48 -4.16
N LEU A 53 0.32 -8.51 -4.18
CA LEU A 53 0.35 -7.38 -3.23
C LEU A 53 -0.61 -6.26 -3.61
N THR A 54 -1.07 -6.16 -4.86
CA THR A 54 -1.93 -5.06 -5.32
C THR A 54 -3.20 -4.93 -4.48
N ARG A 55 -3.86 -6.05 -4.15
CA ARG A 55 -5.06 -6.06 -3.29
C ARG A 55 -4.76 -5.54 -1.89
N TYR A 56 -3.63 -5.93 -1.31
CA TYR A 56 -3.20 -5.45 0.00
C TYR A 56 -2.91 -3.95 -0.01
N LYS A 57 -2.19 -3.46 -1.02
CA LYS A 57 -1.89 -2.04 -1.18
C LYS A 57 -3.16 -1.20 -1.35
N LEU A 58 -4.10 -1.63 -2.19
CA LEU A 58 -5.40 -0.98 -2.36
C LEU A 58 -6.21 -0.93 -1.06
N MET A 59 -6.18 -2.00 -0.26
CA MET A 59 -6.86 -2.01 1.04
C MET A 59 -6.25 -0.96 1.99
N ARG A 60 -4.92 -0.82 2.01
CA ARG A 60 -4.24 0.17 2.86
C ARG A 60 -4.62 1.62 2.52
N LEU A 61 -4.89 1.92 1.24
CA LEU A 61 -5.31 3.27 0.82
C LEU A 61 -6.61 3.73 1.51
N ARG A 62 -7.50 2.79 1.88
CA ARG A 62 -8.78 3.13 2.52
C ARG A 62 -8.62 3.74 3.91
N SER A 63 -7.54 3.41 4.61
CA SER A 63 -7.28 3.87 5.98
C SER A 63 -6.24 4.99 6.04
N ASP A 64 -5.67 5.39 4.89
CA ASP A 64 -4.55 6.32 4.83
C ASP A 64 -4.70 7.29 3.66
N ALA A 65 -5.12 8.52 3.99
CA ALA A 65 -5.33 9.59 3.03
C ALA A 65 -4.03 9.98 2.30
N GLN A 66 -2.89 9.94 2.98
CA GLN A 66 -1.61 10.34 2.40
C GLN A 66 -1.14 9.34 1.36
N LEU A 67 -1.36 8.04 1.61
CA LEU A 67 -1.08 7.02 0.60
C LEU A 67 -2.03 7.12 -0.60
N CYS A 68 -3.29 7.51 -0.39
CA CYS A 68 -4.22 7.76 -1.48
C CYS A 68 -3.70 8.91 -2.37
N ASP A 69 -3.31 10.03 -1.77
CA ASP A 69 -2.75 11.18 -2.49
C ASP A 69 -1.47 10.79 -3.27
N GLN A 70 -0.61 9.94 -2.70
CA GLN A 70 0.58 9.40 -3.39
C GLN A 70 0.25 8.46 -4.56
N ALA A 71 -0.77 7.63 -4.42
CA ALA A 71 -1.21 6.76 -5.51
C ALA A 71 -1.81 7.59 -6.66
N LEU A 72 -2.56 8.63 -6.34
CA LEU A 72 -3.16 9.53 -7.32
C LEU A 72 -2.12 10.38 -8.06
N SER A 73 -1.05 10.82 -7.39
CA SER A 73 0.00 11.62 -8.04
C SER A 73 0.73 10.88 -9.17
N SER A 74 0.85 9.55 -9.07
CA SER A 74 1.44 8.69 -10.11
C SER A 74 0.44 8.21 -11.17
N SER A 75 -0.87 8.39 -10.94
CA SER A 75 -1.93 7.85 -11.79
C SER A 75 -2.12 8.55 -13.13
N GLY A 76 -1.71 9.81 -13.26
CA GLY A 76 -2.05 10.66 -14.39
C GLY A 76 -3.50 11.18 -14.38
N LEU A 77 -4.26 10.90 -13.32
CA LEU A 77 -5.59 11.49 -13.12
C LEU A 77 -5.47 12.96 -12.71
N ARG A 78 -6.34 13.79 -13.27
CA ARG A 78 -6.57 15.16 -12.84
C ARG A 78 -7.59 15.15 -11.71
N THR A 79 -7.15 15.49 -10.51
CA THR A 79 -7.98 15.50 -9.30
C THR A 79 -7.97 16.87 -8.63
N SER A 80 -9.08 17.21 -7.97
CA SER A 80 -9.23 18.44 -7.17
C SER A 80 -9.89 18.13 -5.83
N ARG A 81 -9.45 18.77 -4.74
CA ARG A 81 -10.09 18.62 -3.41
C ARG A 81 -11.54 19.12 -3.45
N GLN A 82 -12.46 18.29 -2.96
CA GLN A 82 -13.85 18.67 -2.76
C GLN A 82 -14.02 19.17 -1.32
N ALA A 83 -14.78 20.25 -1.15
CA ALA A 83 -15.05 20.80 0.18
C ALA A 83 -15.84 19.79 1.02
N ASP A 84 -15.43 19.61 2.28
CA ASP A 84 -16.11 18.72 3.22
C ASP A 84 -17.50 19.27 3.57
N SER A 85 -18.48 18.37 3.65
CA SER A 85 -19.87 18.68 3.96
C SER A 85 -20.46 17.67 4.95
N PRO A 86 -19.96 17.63 6.21
CA PRO A 86 -20.33 16.60 7.17
C PRO A 86 -21.80 16.62 7.59
N ASN A 87 -22.49 17.75 7.43
CA ASN A 87 -23.89 17.94 7.84
C ASN A 87 -24.89 17.81 6.68
N ALA A 88 -24.44 17.45 5.47
CA ALA A 88 -25.32 17.26 4.33
C ALA A 88 -26.05 15.90 4.40
N THR A 89 -27.12 15.75 3.61
CA THR A 89 -27.83 14.46 3.47
C THR A 89 -26.92 13.32 3.01
N CYS A 90 -25.88 13.65 2.21
CA CYS A 90 -24.80 12.74 1.86
C CYS A 90 -23.48 13.37 2.35
N PRO A 91 -22.97 12.95 3.53
CA PRO A 91 -21.80 13.58 4.12
C PRO A 91 -20.55 13.24 3.32
N LEU A 92 -19.82 14.30 2.93
CA LEU A 92 -18.54 14.17 2.25
C LEU A 92 -17.43 14.59 3.22
N THR A 93 -16.45 13.71 3.39
CA THR A 93 -15.25 13.95 4.20
C THR A 93 -14.02 13.43 3.48
N ASN A 94 -13.01 14.27 3.35
CA ASN A 94 -11.74 13.95 2.68
C ASN A 94 -11.95 13.40 1.26
N THR A 95 -12.82 14.05 0.50
CA THR A 95 -13.21 13.62 -0.85
C THR A 95 -12.47 14.39 -1.94
N LEU A 96 -12.32 13.74 -3.10
CA LEU A 96 -11.67 14.29 -4.27
C LEU A 96 -12.62 14.20 -5.45
N ARG A 97 -12.63 15.22 -6.29
CA ARG A 97 -13.28 15.19 -7.59
C ARG A 97 -12.28 14.77 -8.64
N VAL A 98 -12.59 13.69 -9.38
CA VAL A 98 -11.81 13.25 -10.54
C VAL A 98 -12.37 13.94 -11.78
N GLN A 99 -11.53 14.69 -12.49
CA GLN A 99 -11.92 15.50 -13.64
C GLN A 99 -11.59 14.81 -14.98
N GLY A 100 -10.60 13.93 -15.01
CA GLY A 100 -10.11 13.31 -16.24
C GLY A 100 -8.87 12.47 -16.00
N GLY A 101 -8.45 11.71 -17.00
CA GLY A 101 -7.16 11.03 -17.04
C GLY A 101 -6.60 10.99 -18.46
N GLU A 102 -5.66 10.09 -18.69
CA GLU A 102 -5.16 9.77 -20.04
C GLU A 102 -6.28 9.21 -20.93
N VAL A 103 -7.21 8.47 -20.34
CA VAL A 103 -8.47 8.09 -20.99
C VAL A 103 -9.54 9.16 -20.73
N GLY A 104 -10.32 9.47 -21.76
CA GLY A 104 -11.44 10.39 -21.66
C GLY A 104 -12.51 9.85 -20.71
N LEU A 105 -12.93 10.69 -19.76
CA LEU A 105 -14.08 10.41 -18.90
C LEU A 105 -15.31 11.10 -19.49
N SER A 106 -16.46 10.44 -19.47
CA SER A 106 -17.72 11.03 -19.93
C SER A 106 -18.13 12.27 -19.11
N SER A 107 -17.77 12.31 -17.83
CA SER A 107 -18.00 13.42 -16.92
C SER A 107 -17.05 13.35 -15.72
N SER A 108 -16.94 14.46 -14.98
CA SER A 108 -16.25 14.46 -13.68
C SER A 108 -17.10 13.77 -12.62
N PHE A 109 -16.47 13.04 -11.69
CA PHE A 109 -17.17 12.34 -10.60
C PHE A 109 -16.51 12.56 -9.23
N LEU A 110 -17.24 12.24 -8.16
CA LEU A 110 -16.87 12.34 -6.74
C LEU A 110 -16.64 10.96 -6.13
#